data_AF-A0A5C3LQL7-F1
#
_entry.id   AF-A0A5C3LQL7-F1
#
_cell.length_a   1.000
_cell.length_b   1.000
_cell.length_c   1.000
_cell.angle_alpha   90.00
_cell.angle_beta   90.00
_cell.angle_gamma   90.00
#
_symmetry.space_group_name_H-M   'P 1'
#
loop_
_entity.id
_entity.type
_entity.pdbx_description
1 polymer ?
#
loop_
_entity_poly.entity_id
_entity_poly.type
_entity_poly.pdbx_seq_one_letter_code
_entity_poly.pdbx_strand_id
1 'polypeptide(L)'
;MDTTSALPKKSMEHKLSSGLAGALVKAASNSEYIQPGQSCVLDQSGMMENATGAAQSTGHFSVINNYGKINIGVNARLSGEDLPVFVTPLPIIGTTTLEPVDTIILWFSRMQTGTMISGIYDEPFEVEYEGGQTSKTVKFSGGIWVLQ
;
A
#
# COMPACT_ATOMS: atom_id res chain seq x y z
N MET A 1 -13.60 -4.06 29.01
CA MET A 1 -12.64 -3.43 28.10
C MET A 1 -13.13 -3.75 26.70
N ASP A 2 -13.50 -2.71 25.96
CA ASP A 2 -14.10 -2.83 24.63
C ASP A 2 -12.99 -3.11 23.62
N THR A 3 -12.87 -4.37 23.17
CA THR A 3 -11.90 -4.79 22.16
C THR A 3 -12.53 -4.67 20.78
N THR A 4 -12.83 -3.44 20.35
CA THR A 4 -13.07 -3.18 18.93
C THR A 4 -11.72 -3.07 18.25
N SER A 5 -11.26 -4.18 17.66
CA SER A 5 -10.13 -4.20 16.73
C SER A 5 -10.42 -3.22 15.60
N ALA A 6 -9.80 -2.05 15.63
CA ALA A 6 -9.92 -1.07 14.56
C ALA A 6 -9.23 -1.65 13.32
N LEU A 7 -10.01 -1.98 12.29
CA LEU A 7 -9.49 -2.34 10.97
C LEU A 7 -8.48 -1.29 10.50
N PRO A 8 -7.33 -1.70 9.91
CA PRO A 8 -6.30 -0.76 9.48
C PRO A 8 -6.87 0.26 8.51
N LYS A 9 -6.54 1.52 8.74
CA LYS A 9 -6.95 2.66 7.91
C LYS A 9 -5.85 2.93 6.88
N LYS A 10 -6.22 2.93 5.60
CA LYS A 10 -5.37 3.39 4.49
C LYS A 10 -5.89 4.73 4.00
N SER A 11 -5.10 5.46 3.23
CA SER A 11 -5.56 6.65 2.51
C SER A 11 -5.33 6.50 1.02
N MET A 12 -6.20 7.08 0.19
CA MET A 12 -6.05 7.05 -1.26
C MET A 12 -5.87 8.44 -1.83
N GLU A 13 -5.01 8.56 -2.83
CA GLU A 13 -4.72 9.79 -3.56
C GLU A 13 -4.42 9.44 -5.01
N HIS A 14 -4.75 10.31 -5.97
CA HIS A 14 -4.24 10.12 -7.33
C HIS A 14 -2.82 10.66 -7.45
N LYS A 15 -1.99 10.00 -8.28
CA LYS A 15 -0.60 10.38 -8.55
C LYS A 15 -0.38 10.62 -10.04
N LEU A 16 0.46 11.62 -10.35
CA LEU A 16 0.97 11.85 -11.70
C LEU A 16 2.17 10.92 -11.93
N SER A 17 2.03 9.93 -12.81
CA SER A 17 3.12 9.01 -13.19
C SER A 17 3.81 9.45 -14.48
N SER A 18 5.14 9.35 -14.55
CA SER A 18 5.91 9.63 -15.77
C SER A 18 6.29 8.36 -16.56
N GLY A 19 5.67 7.21 -16.24
CA GLY A 19 5.82 5.96 -17.00
C GLY A 19 7.18 5.26 -16.92
N LEU A 20 8.14 5.77 -16.13
CA LEU A 20 9.47 5.18 -15.97
C LEU A 20 9.63 4.52 -14.60
N ALA A 21 10.20 3.31 -14.56
CA ALA A 21 10.58 2.66 -13.31
C ALA A 21 11.58 3.54 -12.54
N GLY A 22 11.28 3.83 -11.27
CA GLY A 22 12.09 4.73 -10.43
C GLY A 22 11.79 6.23 -10.58
N ALA A 23 10.73 6.60 -11.32
CA ALA A 23 10.33 8.00 -11.41
C ALA A 23 9.69 8.52 -10.12
N LEU A 24 10.09 9.73 -9.73
CA LEU A 24 9.42 10.49 -8.67
C LEU A 24 8.02 10.91 -9.14
N VAL A 25 7.01 10.44 -8.44
CA VAL A 25 5.60 10.78 -8.67
C VAL A 25 5.10 11.70 -7.56
N LYS A 26 4.32 12.72 -7.91
CA LYS A 26 3.68 13.61 -6.94
C LYS A 26 2.19 13.34 -6.90
N ALA A 27 1.62 13.30 -5.70
CA ALA A 27 0.18 13.33 -5.52
C ALA A 27 -0.38 14.67 -6.03
N ALA A 28 -1.46 14.61 -6.80
CA ALA A 28 -2.13 15.81 -7.32
C ALA A 28 -3.58 15.96 -6.79
N SER A 29 -4.00 15.07 -5.89
CA SER A 29 -5.29 15.06 -5.19
C SER A 29 -5.12 15.30 -3.70
N ASN A 30 -6.26 15.47 -3.02
CA ASN A 30 -6.35 15.19 -1.59
C ASN A 30 -6.21 13.68 -1.31
N SER A 31 -5.86 13.36 -0.06
CA SER A 31 -5.90 12.00 0.47
C SER A 31 -7.20 11.78 1.22
N GLU A 32 -7.88 10.65 0.98
CA GLU A 32 -9.06 10.25 1.76
C GLU A 32 -8.87 8.93 2.49
N TYR A 33 -9.29 8.89 3.76
CA TYR A 33 -9.23 7.68 4.57
C TYR A 33 -10.26 6.66 4.10
N ILE A 34 -9.82 5.42 3.96
CA ILE A 34 -10.64 4.30 3.52
C ILE A 34 -10.31 3.04 4.33
N GLN A 35 -11.32 2.23 4.60
CA GLN A 35 -11.21 0.91 5.21
C GLN A 35 -11.47 -0.19 4.17
N PRO A 36 -10.94 -1.41 4.36
CA PRO A 36 -11.21 -2.49 3.42
C PRO A 36 -12.72 -2.73 3.32
N GLY A 37 -13.22 -3.09 2.14
CA GLY A 37 -14.64 -3.19 1.80
C GLY A 37 -15.31 -1.88 1.38
N GLN A 38 -14.69 -0.72 1.61
CA GLN A 38 -15.28 0.58 1.25
C GLN A 38 -14.94 1.02 -0.17
N SER A 39 -15.65 2.05 -0.62
CA SER A 39 -15.47 2.70 -1.93
C SER A 39 -15.28 4.21 -1.80
N CYS A 40 -14.38 4.79 -2.60
CA CYS A 40 -14.25 6.24 -2.78
C CYS A 40 -14.52 6.64 -4.23
N VAL A 41 -15.01 7.86 -4.43
CA VAL A 41 -15.16 8.46 -5.77
C VAL A 41 -14.04 9.47 -5.98
N LEU A 42 -13.30 9.37 -7.08
CA LEU A 42 -12.47 10.45 -7.58
C LEU A 42 -13.33 11.25 -8.56
N ASP A 43 -13.74 12.44 -8.15
CA ASP A 43 -14.70 13.27 -8.88
C ASP A 43 -14.12 13.89 -10.15
N GLN A 44 -14.95 14.59 -10.92
CA GLN A 44 -14.55 15.26 -12.16
C GLN A 44 -13.58 16.42 -11.95
N SER A 45 -13.45 16.93 -10.72
CA SER A 45 -12.53 18.00 -10.35
C SER A 45 -11.14 17.47 -9.94
N GLY A 46 -11.00 16.15 -9.79
CA GLY A 46 -9.77 15.50 -9.35
C GLY A 46 -9.67 15.41 -7.81
N MET A 47 -10.78 15.56 -7.11
CA MET A 47 -10.88 15.43 -5.66
C MET A 47 -11.42 14.05 -5.28
N MET A 48 -10.79 13.42 -4.30
CA MET A 48 -11.27 12.17 -3.72
C MET A 48 -12.38 12.50 -2.71
N GLU A 49 -13.55 11.90 -2.87
CA GLU A 49 -14.69 12.03 -1.97
C GLU A 49 -14.56 11.08 -0.77
N ASN A 50 -15.31 11.38 0.31
CA ASN A 50 -15.38 10.55 1.50
C ASN A 50 -15.69 9.08 1.16
N ALA A 51 -15.02 8.16 1.86
CA ALA A 51 -15.30 6.74 1.73
C ALA A 51 -16.75 6.41 2.10
N THR A 52 -17.38 5.56 1.30
CA THR A 52 -18.74 5.07 1.47
C THR A 52 -18.78 3.55 1.53
N GLY A 53 -19.88 3.01 2.08
CA GLY A 53 -20.06 1.58 2.28
C GLY A 53 -19.55 1.09 3.64
N ALA A 54 -19.83 -0.18 3.94
CA ALA A 54 -19.43 -0.82 5.18
C ALA A 54 -17.99 -1.35 5.08
N ALA A 55 -17.21 -1.17 6.14
CA ALA A 55 -15.93 -1.82 6.26
C ALA A 55 -16.11 -3.35 6.35
N GLN A 56 -15.24 -4.10 5.68
CA GLN A 56 -15.23 -5.55 5.61
C GLN A 56 -13.80 -6.07 5.82
N SER A 57 -13.65 -7.35 6.14
CA SER A 57 -12.34 -7.98 6.32
C SER A 57 -11.74 -8.53 5.02
N THR A 58 -12.13 -7.96 3.87
CA THR A 58 -11.78 -8.51 2.54
C THR A 58 -10.43 -8.04 2.01
N GLY A 59 -9.78 -7.05 2.65
CA GLY A 59 -8.50 -6.49 2.18
C GLY A 59 -8.60 -5.60 0.93
N HIS A 60 -9.72 -5.65 0.20
CA HIS A 60 -9.93 -4.87 -1.01
C HIS A 60 -10.53 -3.49 -0.73
N PHE A 61 -10.32 -2.55 -1.65
CA PHE A 61 -10.91 -1.22 -1.66
C PHE A 61 -11.42 -0.93 -3.06
N SER A 62 -12.46 -0.13 -3.24
CA SER A 62 -12.92 0.26 -4.58
C SER A 62 -12.76 1.76 -4.83
N VAL A 63 -12.45 2.10 -6.07
CA VAL A 63 -12.33 3.49 -6.54
C VAL A 63 -13.22 3.65 -7.76
N ILE A 64 -14.07 4.66 -7.76
CA ILE A 64 -14.84 5.09 -8.93
C ILE A 64 -14.17 6.35 -9.47
N ASN A 65 -13.44 6.22 -10.57
CA ASN A 65 -12.71 7.34 -11.17
C ASN A 65 -13.50 8.01 -12.29
N ASN A 66 -14.02 9.21 -12.00
CA ASN A 66 -14.76 10.06 -12.92
C ASN A 66 -13.91 11.22 -13.49
N TYR A 67 -12.65 11.36 -13.07
CA TYR A 67 -11.75 12.44 -13.50
C TYR A 67 -11.23 12.22 -14.94
N GLY A 68 -10.64 11.05 -15.19
CA GLY A 68 -9.96 10.72 -16.43
C GLY A 68 -8.92 9.62 -16.24
N LYS A 69 -8.18 9.26 -17.29
CA LYS A 69 -7.17 8.19 -17.21
C LYS A 69 -6.00 8.61 -16.31
N ILE A 70 -5.93 8.06 -15.10
CA ILE A 70 -4.85 8.36 -14.13
C ILE A 70 -4.51 7.16 -13.25
N ASN A 71 -3.30 7.13 -12.69
CA ASN A 71 -2.91 6.14 -11.70
C ASN A 71 -3.45 6.51 -10.31
N ILE A 72 -3.95 5.51 -9.59
CA ILE A 72 -4.41 5.68 -8.21
C ILE A 72 -3.34 5.14 -7.26
N GLY A 73 -3.00 5.93 -6.25
CA GLY A 73 -2.10 5.57 -5.16
C GLY A 73 -2.88 5.22 -3.89
N VAL A 74 -2.34 4.28 -3.14
CA VAL A 74 -2.77 3.93 -1.79
C VAL A 74 -1.60 4.12 -0.86
N ASN A 75 -1.83 4.87 0.21
CA ASN A 75 -0.91 5.05 1.31
C ASN A 75 -1.39 4.21 2.51
N ALA A 76 -0.45 3.62 3.24
CA ALA A 76 -0.73 3.00 4.54
C ALA A 76 -0.17 3.86 5.65
N ARG A 77 -0.89 3.92 6.78
CA ARG A 77 -0.39 4.59 7.97
C ARG A 77 0.53 3.68 8.76
N LEU A 78 1.82 3.95 8.72
CA LEU A 78 2.86 3.19 9.39
C LEU A 78 3.59 4.10 10.39
N SER A 79 3.62 3.72 11.67
CA SER A 79 4.29 4.49 12.73
C SER A 79 3.87 5.97 12.82
N GLY A 80 2.63 6.28 12.41
CA GLY A 80 2.08 7.64 12.45
C GLY A 80 2.22 8.43 11.13
N GLU A 81 3.00 7.93 10.18
CA GLU A 81 3.22 8.52 8.86
C GLU A 81 2.42 7.80 7.77
N ASP A 82 1.89 8.55 6.80
CA ASP A 82 1.21 7.97 5.63
C ASP A 82 2.25 7.76 4.52
N LEU A 83 2.54 6.50 4.20
CA LEU A 83 3.55 6.11 3.21
C LEU A 83 2.89 5.39 2.01
N PRO A 84 3.33 5.66 0.77
CA PRO A 84 2.80 4.96 -0.39
C PRO A 84 3.16 3.48 -0.34
N VAL A 85 2.14 2.63 -0.41
CA VAL A 85 2.28 1.17 -0.42
C VAL A 85 1.85 0.54 -1.74
N PHE A 86 1.03 1.24 -2.53
CA PHE A 86 0.58 0.74 -3.81
C PHE A 86 0.30 1.89 -4.77
N VAL A 87 0.61 1.69 -6.05
CA VAL A 87 0.16 2.56 -7.14
C VAL A 87 -0.29 1.64 -8.27
N THR A 88 -1.43 1.95 -8.88
CA THR A 88 -1.94 1.14 -9.98
C THR A 88 -0.95 1.16 -11.13
N PRO A 89 -0.61 0.00 -11.74
CA PRO A 89 0.43 -0.06 -12.77
C PRO A 89 -0.01 0.62 -14.07
N LEU A 90 -1.32 0.61 -14.34
CA LEU A 90 -1.92 1.27 -15.49
C LEU A 90 -2.86 2.40 -15.03
N PRO A 91 -3.00 3.47 -15.83
CA PRO A 91 -4.03 4.48 -15.59
C PRO A 91 -5.43 3.87 -15.68
N ILE A 92 -6.29 4.20 -14.74
CA ILE A 92 -7.67 3.71 -14.64
C ILE A 92 -8.64 4.82 -15.04
N ILE A 93 -9.80 4.43 -15.56
CA ILE A 93 -11.01 5.24 -15.69
C ILE A 93 -12.21 4.36 -15.33
N GLY A 94 -13.24 4.91 -14.70
CA GLY A 94 -14.37 4.14 -14.20
C GLY A 94 -14.03 3.40 -12.90
N THR A 95 -14.74 2.30 -12.63
CA THR A 95 -14.61 1.56 -11.38
C THR A 95 -13.46 0.56 -11.42
N THR A 96 -12.66 0.53 -10.37
CA THR A 96 -11.65 -0.51 -10.13
C THR A 96 -11.71 -0.99 -8.68
N THR A 97 -11.29 -2.24 -8.47
CA THR A 97 -11.02 -2.79 -7.14
C THR A 97 -9.52 -2.90 -6.97
N LEU A 98 -9.02 -2.37 -5.86
CA LEU A 98 -7.63 -2.41 -5.47
C LEU A 98 -7.45 -3.44 -4.37
N GLU A 99 -6.46 -4.29 -4.54
CA GLU A 99 -5.99 -5.25 -3.54
C GLU A 99 -4.51 -4.96 -3.31
N PRO A 100 -4.19 -3.99 -2.44
CA PRO A 100 -2.80 -3.69 -2.12
C PRO A 100 -2.15 -4.95 -1.54
N VAL A 101 -1.10 -5.43 -2.19
CA VAL A 101 -0.30 -6.54 -1.69
C VAL A 101 0.42 -6.06 -0.44
N ASP A 102 0.01 -6.56 0.71
CA ASP A 102 0.63 -6.24 2.00
C ASP A 102 1.79 -7.22 2.29
N THR A 103 2.62 -7.51 1.29
CA THR A 103 3.81 -8.38 1.45
C THR A 103 5.07 -7.54 1.62
N ILE A 104 5.73 -7.71 2.76
CA ILE A 104 7.04 -7.13 3.02
C ILE A 104 8.10 -8.17 2.66
N ILE A 105 9.03 -7.80 1.79
CA ILE A 105 10.19 -8.63 1.48
C ILE A 105 11.34 -8.20 2.38
N LEU A 106 11.85 -9.11 3.20
CA LEU A 106 13.00 -8.90 4.08
C LEU A 106 14.25 -9.54 3.49
N TRP A 107 15.33 -8.78 3.41
CA TRP A 107 16.66 -9.31 3.09
C TRP A 107 17.74 -8.56 3.89
N PHE A 108 18.81 -9.26 4.25
CA PHE A 108 20.03 -8.66 4.77
C PHE A 108 21.18 -8.99 3.83
N SER A 109 22.03 -8.01 3.54
CA SER A 109 23.32 -8.25 2.87
C SER A 109 24.46 -7.98 3.86
N ARG A 110 25.37 -8.94 4.05
CA ARG A 110 26.62 -8.70 4.77
C ARG A 110 27.60 -7.96 3.87
N MET A 111 27.65 -6.62 3.96
CA MET A 111 28.65 -5.84 3.23
C MET A 111 29.77 -5.38 4.16
N GLN A 112 31.02 -5.62 3.76
CA GLN A 112 32.21 -5.21 4.53
C GLN A 112 32.70 -3.80 4.17
N THR A 113 32.22 -3.19 3.07
CA THR A 113 32.54 -1.78 2.72
C THR A 113 31.46 -1.12 1.84
N GLY A 114 31.27 0.18 2.08
CA GLY A 114 30.60 1.23 1.29
C GLY A 114 29.68 0.87 0.11
N THR A 115 28.37 0.91 0.39
CA THR A 115 27.31 1.57 -0.39
C THR A 115 27.23 1.35 -1.92
N MET A 116 26.93 0.14 -2.38
CA MET A 116 25.93 -0.10 -3.44
C MET A 116 25.41 -1.54 -3.31
N ILE A 117 24.10 -1.71 -3.11
CA ILE A 117 23.46 -3.04 -3.16
C ILE A 117 23.39 -3.43 -4.64
N SER A 118 24.36 -4.21 -5.11
CA SER A 118 24.46 -4.64 -6.53
C SER A 118 23.69 -5.93 -6.83
N GLY A 119 23.05 -6.53 -5.83
CA GLY A 119 22.27 -7.75 -5.97
C GLY A 119 21.77 -8.28 -4.62
N ILE A 120 20.65 -9.00 -4.65
CA ILE A 120 20.17 -9.83 -3.56
C ILE A 120 20.87 -11.18 -3.73
N TYR A 121 21.81 -11.49 -2.83
CA TYR A 121 22.62 -12.72 -2.91
C TYR A 121 22.07 -13.86 -2.04
N ASP A 122 21.11 -13.58 -1.17
CA ASP A 122 20.45 -14.54 -0.27
C ASP A 122 18.95 -14.63 -0.56
N GLU A 123 18.33 -15.78 -0.30
CA GLU A 123 16.90 -16.00 -0.52
C GLU A 123 16.07 -15.01 0.33
N PRO A 124 15.21 -14.18 -0.29
CA PRO A 124 14.40 -13.21 0.45
C PRO A 124 13.39 -13.93 1.33
N PHE A 125 13.09 -13.35 2.49
CA PHE A 125 11.99 -13.81 3.34
C PHE A 125 10.78 -12.92 3.12
N GLU A 126 9.76 -13.47 2.50
CA GLU A 126 8.50 -12.77 2.27
C GLU A 126 7.60 -12.89 3.49
N VAL A 127 7.05 -11.75 3.91
CA VAL A 127 6.16 -11.64 5.06
C VAL A 127 4.86 -11.03 4.59
N GLU A 128 3.82 -11.85 4.47
CA GLU A 128 2.47 -11.41 4.11
C GLU A 128 1.75 -10.86 5.35
N TYR A 129 1.19 -9.65 5.25
CA TYR A 129 0.37 -9.02 6.28
C TYR A 129 -1.11 -9.12 5.88
N GLU A 130 -1.72 -10.28 6.12
CA GLU A 130 -3.14 -10.49 5.88
C GLU A 130 -4.03 -10.04 7.05
N GLY A 131 -5.33 -9.88 6.78
CA GLY A 131 -6.36 -9.78 7.83
C GLY A 131 -6.25 -8.55 8.74
N GLY A 132 -5.53 -7.53 8.31
CA GLY A 132 -5.33 -6.29 9.04
C GLY A 132 -4.33 -6.35 10.20
N GLN A 133 -3.41 -7.32 10.16
CA GLN A 133 -2.25 -7.32 11.03
C GLN A 133 -1.37 -6.09 10.77
N THR A 134 -0.98 -5.38 11.83
CA THR A 134 -0.15 -4.16 11.75
C THR A 134 1.29 -4.38 12.22
N SER A 135 1.61 -5.57 12.74
CA SER A 135 2.96 -5.95 13.16
C SER A 135 3.19 -7.45 12.99
N LYS A 136 4.43 -7.82 12.65
CA LYS A 136 4.93 -9.20 12.63
C LYS A 136 6.36 -9.18 13.14
N THR A 137 6.74 -10.19 13.91
CA THR A 137 8.10 -10.36 14.40
C THR A 137 8.77 -11.45 13.60
N VAL A 138 9.96 -11.16 13.10
CA VAL A 138 10.76 -12.10 12.31
C VAL A 138 12.09 -12.31 13.01
N LYS A 139 12.52 -13.57 13.11
CA LYS A 139 13.81 -13.95 13.68
C LYS A 139 14.67 -14.61 12.61
N PHE A 140 15.91 -14.16 12.47
CA PHE A 140 16.94 -14.87 11.71
C PHE A 140 17.81 -15.67 12.66
N SER A 141 17.85 -16.99 12.51
CA SER A 141 18.66 -17.86 13.37
C SER A 141 19.09 -19.12 12.62
N GLY A 142 20.36 -19.50 12.74
CA GLY A 142 20.89 -20.70 12.07
C GLY A 142 20.90 -20.63 10.54
N GLY A 143 20.87 -19.41 9.96
CA GLY A 143 20.81 -19.22 8.51
C GLY A 143 19.40 -19.28 7.92
N ILE A 144 18.36 -19.39 8.76
CA ILE A 144 16.97 -19.52 8.35
C ILE A 144 16.15 -18.38 8.96
N TRP A 145 15.21 -17.87 8.18
CA TRP A 145 14.20 -16.92 8.62
C TRP A 145 12.97 -17.65 9.18
N VAL A 146 12.48 -17.19 10.33
CA VAL A 146 11.24 -17.71 10.92
C VAL A 146 10.33 -16.57 11.38
N LEU A 147 9.04 -16.71 11.08
CA LEU A 147 7.99 -15.88 11.65
C LEU A 147 7.81 -16.28 13.13
N GLN A 148 7.66 -15.31 14.03
CA GLN A 148 7.35 -15.53 15.44
C GLN A 148 5.90 -15.25 15.78
#